data_AF-A0A644Y0Q8-F1
#
_entry.id   AF-A0A644Y0Q8-F1
#
_cell.length_a   1.000
_cell.length_b   1.000
_cell.length_c   1.000
_cell.angle_alpha   90.00
_cell.angle_beta   90.00
_cell.angle_gamma   90.00
#
_symmetry.space_group_name_H-M   'P 1'
#
loop_
_entity.id
_entity.type
_entity.pdbx_description
1 polymer ?
#
loop_
_entity_poly.entity_id
_entity_poly.type
_entity_poly.pdbx_seq_one_letter_code
_entity_poly.pdbx_strand_id
1 'polypeptide(L)'
;MKRAVHDKQFKMAAVKMAQAEAQSVLNTAKELGVSASSLRRWINEYDEYGESAFPGHGNALFNSTYEIKKLQKQNEELKLENDLLKKLQAFLKQKNA
;
A
#
# COMPACT_ATOMS: atom_id res chain seq x y z
N MET A 1 -21.98 14.87 -12.68
CA MET A 1 -21.19 13.91 -13.48
C MET A 1 -20.81 12.72 -12.62
N LYS A 2 -20.92 11.49 -13.15
CA LYS A 2 -20.59 10.25 -12.44
C LYS A 2 -19.06 10.14 -12.33
N ARG A 3 -18.50 9.86 -11.14
CA ARG A 3 -17.05 9.67 -10.99
C ARG A 3 -16.65 8.38 -11.71
N ALA A 4 -15.73 8.47 -12.66
CA ALA A 4 -15.14 7.28 -13.27
C ALA A 4 -14.31 6.54 -12.21
N VAL A 5 -14.58 5.24 -12.05
CA VAL A 5 -13.81 4.36 -11.18
C VAL A 5 -12.87 3.57 -12.08
N HIS A 6 -11.58 3.76 -11.87
CA HIS A 6 -10.53 3.01 -12.56
C HIS A 6 -9.90 2.01 -11.58
N ASP A 7 -9.61 0.82 -12.05
CA ASP A 7 -8.95 -0.22 -11.26
C ASP A 7 -7.46 0.09 -11.03
N LYS A 8 -6.82 -0.72 -10.21
CA LYS A 8 -5.39 -0.57 -9.87
C LYS A 8 -4.51 -0.70 -11.12
N GLN A 9 -4.79 -1.71 -11.94
CA GLN A 9 -3.94 -2.05 -13.09
C GLN A 9 -3.95 -0.94 -14.13
N PHE A 10 -5.12 -0.37 -14.45
CA PHE A 10 -5.26 0.75 -15.36
C PHE A 10 -4.48 1.97 -14.88
N LYS A 11 -4.62 2.35 -13.59
CA LYS A 11 -3.89 3.51 -13.04
C LYS A 11 -2.38 3.31 -13.08
N MET A 12 -1.89 2.11 -12.76
CA MET A 12 -0.47 1.79 -12.85
C MET A 12 0.05 1.87 -14.29
N ALA A 13 -0.68 1.31 -15.25
CA ALA A 13 -0.31 1.36 -16.67
C ALA A 13 -0.28 2.81 -17.17
N ALA A 14 -1.27 3.62 -16.79
CA ALA A 14 -1.35 5.03 -17.15
C ALA A 14 -0.16 5.85 -16.63
N VAL A 15 0.25 5.64 -15.37
CA VAL A 15 1.43 6.30 -14.79
C VAL A 15 2.71 5.85 -15.49
N LYS A 16 2.88 4.55 -15.73
CA LYS A 16 4.07 4.02 -16.42
C LYS A 16 4.20 4.54 -17.84
N MET A 17 3.09 4.61 -18.58
CA MET A 17 3.05 5.19 -19.93
C MET A 17 3.45 6.66 -19.91
N ALA A 18 2.91 7.44 -18.96
CA ALA A 18 3.24 8.86 -18.81
C ALA A 18 4.73 9.09 -18.44
N GLN A 19 5.34 8.19 -17.67
CA GLN A 19 6.76 8.27 -17.29
C GLN A 19 7.71 7.77 -18.38
N ALA A 20 7.33 6.74 -19.13
CA ALA A 20 8.20 6.10 -20.12
C ALA A 20 8.40 6.92 -21.39
N GLU A 21 7.35 7.62 -21.87
CA GLU A 21 7.40 8.25 -23.19
C GLU A 21 7.91 9.69 -23.20
N ALA A 22 8.24 10.28 -22.03
CA ALA A 22 8.50 11.74 -21.90
C ALA A 22 7.42 12.62 -22.59
N GLN A 23 6.24 12.06 -22.85
CA GLN A 23 5.12 12.75 -23.44
C GLN A 23 4.47 13.65 -22.39
N SER A 24 3.91 14.77 -22.84
CA SER A 24 3.14 15.64 -21.97
C SER A 24 1.97 14.86 -21.36
N VAL A 25 1.80 14.97 -20.03
CA VAL A 25 0.68 14.40 -19.26
C VAL A 25 -0.68 14.66 -19.93
N LEU A 26 -0.81 15.78 -20.65
CA LEU A 26 -2.01 16.13 -21.42
C LEU A 26 -2.28 15.19 -22.60
N ASN A 27 -1.25 14.75 -23.32
CA ASN A 27 -1.39 13.86 -24.47
C ASN A 27 -1.75 12.45 -24.01
N THR A 28 -1.02 11.92 -23.03
CA THR A 28 -1.31 10.61 -22.43
C THR A 28 -2.71 10.57 -21.81
N ALA A 29 -3.14 11.65 -21.15
CA ALA A 29 -4.50 11.73 -20.60
C ALA A 29 -5.58 11.70 -21.70
N LYS A 30 -5.36 12.40 -22.83
CA LYS A 30 -6.27 12.37 -23.98
C LYS A 30 -6.34 10.98 -24.62
N GLU A 31 -5.21 10.33 -24.81
CA GLU A 31 -5.13 8.99 -25.39
C GLU A 31 -5.85 7.95 -24.53
N LEU A 32 -5.69 8.04 -23.21
CA LEU A 32 -6.34 7.15 -22.24
C LEU A 32 -7.78 7.54 -21.91
N GLY A 33 -8.29 8.64 -22.47
CA GLY A 33 -9.65 9.15 -22.19
C GLY A 33 -9.87 9.57 -20.74
N VAL A 34 -8.82 9.95 -20.02
CA VAL A 34 -8.88 10.40 -18.61
C VAL A 34 -8.61 11.89 -18.49
N SER A 35 -9.07 12.49 -17.39
CA SER A 35 -8.72 13.88 -17.09
C SER A 35 -7.23 14.00 -16.74
N ALA A 36 -6.55 15.01 -17.29
CA ALA A 36 -5.14 15.27 -17.02
C ALA A 36 -4.86 15.56 -15.53
N SER A 37 -5.83 16.14 -14.82
CA SER A 37 -5.77 16.34 -13.37
C SER A 37 -5.74 15.02 -12.59
N SER A 38 -6.53 14.02 -13.01
CA SER A 38 -6.51 12.69 -12.40
C SER A 38 -5.20 11.97 -12.68
N LEU A 39 -4.70 12.03 -13.93
CA LEU A 39 -3.43 11.43 -14.28
C LEU A 39 -2.27 12.04 -13.49
N ARG A 40 -2.23 13.38 -13.36
CA ARG A 40 -1.22 14.08 -12.56
C ARG A 40 -1.26 13.70 -11.08
N ARG A 41 -2.47 13.54 -10.53
CA ARG A 41 -2.66 13.04 -9.16
C ARG A 41 -2.12 11.62 -9.02
N TRP A 42 -2.42 10.72 -9.96
CA TRP A 42 -1.92 9.34 -9.91
C TRP A 42 -0.40 9.27 -10.00
N ILE A 43 0.22 10.11 -10.84
CA ILE A 43 1.68 10.21 -10.93
C ILE A 43 2.24 10.62 -9.56
N ASN A 44 1.72 11.69 -8.96
CA ASN A 44 2.18 12.13 -7.63
C ASN A 44 1.98 11.06 -6.54
N GLU A 45 0.81 10.41 -6.51
CA GLU A 45 0.52 9.32 -5.56
C GLU A 45 1.48 8.13 -5.77
N TYR A 46 1.82 7.81 -7.03
CA TYR A 46 2.77 6.75 -7.36
C TYR A 46 4.22 7.13 -7.04
N ASP A 47 4.62 8.38 -7.24
CA ASP A 47 5.96 8.86 -6.87
C ASP A 47 6.16 8.85 -5.35
N GLU A 48 5.10 9.11 -4.58
CA GLU A 48 5.14 9.13 -3.11
C GLU A 48 5.03 7.72 -2.49
N TYR A 49 4.12 6.88 -3.01
CA TYR A 49 3.76 5.59 -2.39
C TYR A 49 4.08 4.36 -3.26
N GLY A 50 4.63 4.53 -4.46
CA GLY A 50 4.90 3.45 -5.41
C GLY A 50 3.64 2.65 -5.77
N GLU A 51 3.77 1.33 -5.85
CA GLU A 51 2.62 0.44 -6.17
C GLU A 51 1.52 0.42 -5.08
N SER A 52 1.83 0.93 -3.88
CA SER A 52 0.87 1.07 -2.77
C SER A 52 -0.07 2.26 -2.95
N ALA A 53 0.19 3.14 -3.92
CA ALA A 53 -0.64 4.29 -4.26
C ALA A 53 -2.09 3.92 -4.65
N PHE A 54 -2.30 2.70 -5.13
CA PHE A 54 -3.58 2.27 -5.69
C PHE A 54 -4.11 1.00 -5.02
N PRO A 55 -4.60 1.08 -3.77
CA PRO A 55 -5.09 -0.08 -3.00
C PRO A 55 -6.46 -0.62 -3.47
N GLY A 56 -6.98 -0.19 -4.62
CA GLY A 56 -8.29 -0.58 -5.14
C GLY A 56 -9.45 0.21 -4.51
N HIS A 57 -9.67 0.06 -3.19
CA HIS A 57 -10.68 0.79 -2.44
C HIS A 57 -10.06 1.65 -1.33
N GLY A 58 -10.50 2.91 -1.21
CA GLY A 58 -10.00 3.84 -0.20
C GLY A 58 -8.72 4.60 -0.59
N ASN A 59 -8.19 5.38 0.35
CA ASN A 59 -6.97 6.17 0.19
C ASN A 59 -5.73 5.30 0.53
N ALA A 60 -4.66 5.39 -0.27
CA ALA A 60 -3.39 4.70 -0.04
C ALA A 60 -2.83 4.91 1.38
N LEU A 61 -2.82 6.16 1.85
CA LEU A 61 -2.32 6.53 3.18
C LEU A 61 -3.16 5.91 4.30
N PHE A 62 -4.47 5.77 4.07
CA PHE A 62 -5.38 5.16 5.05
C PHE A 62 -5.13 3.65 5.16
N ASN A 63 -4.95 2.97 4.03
CA ASN A 63 -4.68 1.54 4.00
C ASN A 63 -3.31 1.20 4.59
N SER A 64 -2.26 1.98 4.30
CA SER A 64 -0.93 1.76 4.87
C SER A 64 -0.92 1.97 6.39
N THR A 65 -1.55 3.04 6.88
CA THR A 65 -1.67 3.32 8.31
C THR A 65 -2.47 2.24 9.04
N TYR A 66 -3.54 1.74 8.42
CA TYR A 66 -4.34 0.65 8.97
C TYR A 66 -3.53 -0.65 9.09
N GLU A 67 -2.81 -1.03 8.02
CA GLU A 67 -2.02 -2.26 8.01
C GLU A 67 -0.86 -2.18 9.01
N ILE A 68 -0.20 -1.02 9.14
CA ILE A 68 0.83 -0.80 10.17
C ILE A 68 0.28 -1.05 11.57
N LYS A 69 -0.87 -0.47 11.92
CA LYS A 69 -1.49 -0.66 13.24
C LYS A 69 -1.86 -2.12 13.50
N LYS A 70 -2.40 -2.79 12.48
CA LYS A 70 -2.76 -4.21 12.56
C LYS A 70 -1.53 -5.09 12.79
N LEU A 71 -0.46 -4.86 12.03
CA LEU A 71 0.80 -5.59 12.17
C LEU A 71 1.47 -5.33 13.51
N GLN A 72 1.44 -4.09 14.01
CA GLN A 72 1.96 -3.75 15.35
C GLN A 72 1.24 -4.56 16.44
N LYS A 73 -0.09 -4.60 16.40
CA LYS A 73 -0.88 -5.38 17.36
C LYS A 73 -0.54 -6.88 17.30
N GLN A 74 -0.44 -7.45 16.10
CA GLN A 74 -0.05 -8.86 15.94
C GLN A 74 1.37 -9.12 16.46
N ASN A 75 2.30 -8.19 16.26
CA ASN A 75 3.67 -8.32 16.74
C ASN A 75 3.73 -8.27 18.28
N GLU A 76 2.92 -7.42 18.90
CA GLU A 76 2.79 -7.36 20.36
C GLU A 76 2.22 -8.67 20.94
N GLU A 77 1.15 -9.21 20.36
CA GLU A 77 0.56 -10.49 20.75
C GLU A 77 1.59 -11.63 20.64
N LEU A 78 2.30 -11.72 19.52
CA LEU A 78 3.35 -12.73 19.30
C LEU A 78 4.51 -12.59 20.28
N LYS A 79 4.90 -11.37 20.65
CA LYS A 79 5.95 -11.15 21.67
C LYS A 79 5.53 -11.66 23.03
N LEU A 80 4.29 -11.40 23.44
CA LEU A 80 3.74 -11.89 24.71
C LEU A 80 3.72 -13.42 24.75
N GLU A 81 3.27 -14.07 23.67
CA GLU A 81 3.30 -15.53 23.55
C GLU A 81 4.72 -16.06 23.62
N ASN A 82 5.66 -15.44 22.90
CA ASN A 82 7.07 -15.86 22.89
C ASN A 82 7.71 -15.75 24.28
N ASP A 83 7.43 -14.67 24.99
CA ASP A 83 7.93 -14.44 26.35
C ASP A 83 7.35 -15.44 27.35
N LEU A 84 6.06 -15.79 27.22
CA LEU A 84 5.44 -16.83 28.03
C LEU A 84 6.10 -18.20 27.75
N LEU A 85 6.29 -18.56 26.49
CA LEU A 85 6.95 -19.81 26.10
C LEU A 85 8.39 -19.89 26.65
N LYS A 86 9.16 -18.80 26.58
CA LYS A 86 10.51 -18.73 27.17
C LYS A 86 10.49 -18.93 28.68
N LYS A 87 9.55 -18.32 29.40
CA LYS A 87 9.39 -18.51 30.86
C LYS A 87 9.05 -19.96 31.20
N LEU A 88 8.14 -20.59 30.45
CA LEU A 88 7.81 -22.00 30.63
C LEU A 88 9.01 -22.90 30.38
N GLN A 89 9.78 -22.66 29.31
CA GLN A 89 11.00 -23.41 29.04
C GLN A 89 12.02 -23.29 30.18
N ALA A 90 12.22 -22.08 30.72
CA ALA A 90 13.11 -21.86 31.86
C ALA A 90 12.64 -22.61 33.11
N PHE A 91 11.34 -22.56 33.40
CA PHE A 91 10.74 -23.30 34.52
C PHE A 91 10.92 -24.82 34.40
N LEU A 92 10.67 -25.38 33.21
CA LEU A 92 10.84 -26.81 32.97
C LEU A 92 12.31 -27.24 33.09
N LYS A 93 13.25 -26.42 32.62
CA LYS A 93 14.69 -26.69 32.79
C LYS A 93 15.11 -26.70 34.26
N GLN A 94 14.57 -25.80 35.10
CA GLN A 94 14.84 -25.79 36.53
C GLN A 94 14.25 -27.01 37.26
N LYS A 95 13.07 -27.49 36.85
CA LYS A 95 12.41 -28.64 37.49
C LYS A 95 13.08 -29.98 37.15
N ASN A 96 13.76 -30.07 36.02
CA ASN A 96 14.41 -31.28 35.53
C ASN A 96 15.91 -31.36 35.88
N ALA A 97 16.42 -30.40 36.65
CA ALA A 97 17.79 -30.37 37.20
C ALA A 97 17.77 -30.79 38.68
#